data_AF-A0A1H7QC77-F1
#
_entry.id   AF-A0A1H7QC77-F1
#
_cell.length_a   1.000
_cell.length_b   1.000
_cell.length_c   1.000
_cell.angle_alpha   90.00
_cell.angle_beta   90.00
_cell.angle_gamma   90.00
#
_symmetry.space_group_name_H-M   'P 1'
#
loop_
_entity.id
_entity.type
_entity.pdbx_description
1 polymer ?
#
loop_
_entity_poly.entity_id
_entity_poly.type
_entity_poly.pdbx_seq_one_letter_code
_entity_poly.pdbx_strand_id
1 'polypeptide(L)' 'MEMISEEQAYKAMFRFLEKYYELTQSDDLGDLLGGMNLELFADGRPADPAMWEDWQTALREVLAAPQSTALKAG' A
#
# COMPACT_ATOMS: atom_id res chain seq x y z
N MET A 1 7.38 18.04 3.82
CA MET A 1 6.80 16.73 3.48
C MET A 1 7.91 15.73 3.71
N GLU A 2 7.75 14.81 4.65
CA GLU A 2 8.78 13.80 4.93
C GLU A 2 8.78 12.77 3.79
N MET A 3 9.97 12.36 3.34
CA MET A 3 10.08 11.22 2.42
C MET A 3 9.89 9.94 3.22
N ILE A 4 8.91 9.13 2.83
CA ILE A 4 8.65 7.83 3.44
C ILE A 4 9.27 6.72 2.59
N SER A 5 9.71 5.64 3.24
CA SER A 5 10.20 4.44 2.55
C SER A 5 9.05 3.63 1.93
N GLU A 6 9.38 2.69 1.04
CA GLU A 6 8.39 1.79 0.43
C GLU A 6 7.62 0.99 1.48
N GLU A 7 8.31 0.56 2.55
CA GLU A 7 7.72 -0.15 3.69
C GLU A 7 6.80 0.75 4.52
N GLN A 8 7.19 2.02 4.72
CA GLN A 8 6.36 2.99 5.44
C GLN A 8 5.09 3.31 4.65
N ALA A 9 5.18 3.42 3.33
CA ALA A 9 4.04 3.61 2.45
C ALA A 9 3.11 2.38 2.44
N TYR A 10 3.66 1.16 2.43
CA TYR A 10 2.87 -0.07 2.56
C TYR A 10 2.15 -0.14 3.91
N LYS A 11 2.85 0.18 5.01
CA LYS A 11 2.26 0.26 6.36
C LYS A 11 1.12 1.27 6.43
N ALA A 12 1.27 2.43 5.80
CA ALA A 12 0.23 3.44 5.76
C ALA A 12 -1.01 2.94 5.01
N MET A 13 -0.81 2.27 3.86
CA MET A 13 -1.89 1.68 3.07
C MET A 13 -2.60 0.55 3.82
N PHE A 14 -1.87 -0.34 4.49
CA PHE A 14 -2.44 -1.38 5.35
C PHE A 14 -3.33 -0.79 6.45
N ARG A 15 -2.83 0.20 7.21
CA ARG A 15 -3.61 0.85 8.30
C ARG A 15 -4.86 1.54 7.79
N PHE A 16 -4.80 2.11 6.59
CA PHE A 16 -5.98 2.71 5.96
C PHE A 16 -7.05 1.66 5.63
N LEU A 17 -6.67 0.52 5.05
CA LEU A 17 -7.59 -0.57 4.74
C LEU A 17 -8.14 -1.25 6.01
N GLU A 18 -7.30 -1.44 7.03
CA GLU A 18 -7.70 -1.95 8.35
C GLU A 18 -8.84 -1.09 8.93
N LYS A 19 -8.73 0.24 8.81
CA LYS A 19 -9.79 1.15 9.27
C LYS A 19 -11.10 0.95 8.52
N TYR A 20 -11.04 0.67 7.22
CA TYR A 20 -12.23 0.39 6.42
C TYR A 20 -12.84 -0.97 6.73
N TYR A 21 -12.01 -1.97 7.02
CA TYR A 21 -12.50 -3.27 7.48
C TYR A 21 -13.23 -3.15 8.84
N GLU A 22 -12.70 -2.38 9.79
CA GLU A 22 -13.40 -2.10 11.06
C GLU A 22 -14.81 -1.52 10.85
N LEU A 23 -14.97 -0.68 9.83
CA LEU A 23 -16.25 -0.02 9.53
C LEU A 23 -17.24 -0.91 8.77
N THR A 24 -16.73 -1.80 7.92
CA THR A 24 -17.54 -2.54 6.96
C THR A 24 -17.73 -4.02 7.32
N GLN A 25 -16.77 -4.59 8.06
CA GLN A 25 -16.65 -6.02 8.33
C GLN A 25 -16.76 -6.86 7.04
N SER A 26 -16.19 -6.34 5.94
CA SER A 26 -16.20 -7.02 4.65
C SER A 26 -15.25 -8.21 4.65
N ASP A 27 -15.77 -9.41 4.39
CA ASP A 27 -14.98 -10.64 4.31
C ASP A 27 -13.83 -10.52 3.29
N ASP A 28 -14.12 -9.98 2.10
CA ASP A 28 -13.10 -9.76 1.05
C ASP A 28 -11.95 -8.86 1.53
N LEU A 29 -12.26 -7.81 2.32
CA LEU A 29 -11.23 -6.96 2.92
C LEU A 29 -10.48 -7.69 4.03
N GLY A 30 -11.16 -8.55 4.79
CA GLY A 30 -10.54 -9.39 5.81
C GLY A 30 -9.53 -10.37 5.23
N ASP A 31 -9.88 -11.04 4.13
CA ASP A 31 -9.01 -11.97 3.40
C ASP A 31 -7.78 -11.25 2.83
N LEU A 32 -7.98 -10.08 2.23
CA LEU A 32 -6.89 -9.23 1.74
C LEU A 32 -5.95 -8.82 2.89
N LEU A 33 -6.49 -8.29 3.99
CA LEU A 33 -5.70 -7.87 5.16
C LEU A 33 -4.95 -9.05 5.80
N GLY A 34 -5.54 -10.25 5.77
CA GLY A 34 -4.89 -11.48 6.20
C GLY A 34 -3.62 -11.79 5.39
N GLY A 35 -3.69 -11.68 4.06
CA GLY A 35 -2.54 -11.87 3.17
C GLY A 35 -1.49 -10.76 3.26
N MET A 36 -1.92 -9.54 3.57
CA MET A 36 -1.06 -8.36 3.72
C MET A 36 -0.35 -8.27 5.07
N ASN A 37 -0.66 -9.14 6.03
CA ASN A 37 -0.24 -8.98 7.42
C ASN A 37 1.28 -8.80 7.55
N LEU A 38 1.67 -7.69 8.18
CA LEU A 38 3.03 -7.21 8.38
C LEU A 38 3.71 -7.76 9.64
N GLU A 39 2.95 -8.41 10.53
CA GLU A 39 3.46 -8.92 11.81
C GLU A 39 4.07 -10.32 11.71
N LEU A 40 4.04 -10.96 10.54
CA LEU A 40 4.54 -12.32 10.36
C LEU A 40 6.04 -12.41 10.05
N PHE A 41 6.68 -11.32 9.57
CA PHE A 41 8.11 -11.32 9.28
C PHE A 41 8.84 -10.19 10.01
N ALA A 42 9.89 -10.56 10.75
CA ALA A 42 10.67 -9.69 11.64
C ALA A 42 11.37 -8.51 10.93
N ASP A 43 11.32 -8.45 9.60
CA ASP A 43 11.88 -7.41 8.75
C ASP A 43 10.82 -6.41 8.22
N GLY A 44 9.53 -6.60 8.55
CA GLY A 44 8.46 -5.69 8.17
C GLY A 44 7.94 -5.86 6.74
N ARG A 45 8.12 -7.06 6.15
CA ARG A 45 7.58 -7.44 4.84
C ARG A 45 6.28 -8.24 4.97
N PRO A 46 5.42 -8.27 3.93
CA PRO A 46 4.18 -9.06 3.94
C PRO A 46 4.47 -10.55 4.06
N ALA A 47 3.50 -11.29 4.60
CA ALA A 47 3.62 -12.74 4.71
C ALA A 47 3.66 -13.45 3.35
N ASP A 48 2.97 -12.90 2.37
CA ASP A 48 2.96 -13.35 0.98
C ASP A 48 3.93 -12.52 0.12
N PRO A 49 4.99 -13.13 -0.45
CA PRO A 49 5.90 -12.44 -1.38
C PRO A 49 5.19 -11.81 -2.59
N ALA A 50 4.09 -12.41 -3.08
CA ALA A 50 3.35 -11.88 -4.22
C ALA A 50 2.73 -10.51 -3.90
N MET A 51 2.24 -10.31 -2.67
CA MET A 51 1.70 -9.02 -2.22
C MET A 51 2.78 -7.93 -2.21
N TRP A 52 4.03 -8.28 -1.95
CA TRP A 52 5.15 -7.34 -2.02
C TRP A 52 5.50 -6.98 -3.47
N GLU A 53 5.50 -7.94 -4.38
CA GLU A 53 5.75 -7.69 -5.81
C GLU A 53 4.66 -6.82 -6.44
N ASP A 54 3.39 -7.07 -6.10
CA ASP A 54 2.25 -6.25 -6.53
C ASP A 54 2.38 -4.82 -6.00
N TRP A 55 2.78 -4.67 -4.74
CA TRP A 55 3.05 -3.36 -4.15
C TRP A 55 4.18 -2.60 -4.85
N GLN A 56 5.31 -3.26 -5.12
CA GLN A 56 6.43 -2.66 -5.84
C GLN A 56 6.03 -2.25 -7.27
N THR A 57 5.12 -3.01 -7.90
CA THR A 57 4.57 -2.66 -9.20
C THR A 57 3.71 -1.40 -9.11
N ALA A 58 2.80 -1.31 -8.13
CA ALA A 58 1.99 -0.11 -7.90
C ALA A 58 2.87 1.14 -7.61
N LEU A 59 3.93 1.00 -6.82
CA LEU A 59 4.88 2.09 -6.57
C LEU A 59 5.57 2.54 -7.86
N ARG A 60 6.03 1.60 -8.69
CA ARG A 60 6.64 1.92 -9.99
C ARG A 60 5.68 2.64 -10.90
N GLU A 61 4.40 2.26 -10.94
CA GLU A 61 3.39 2.95 -11.75
C GLU A 61 3.20 4.41 -11.32
N VAL A 62 3.11 4.66 -10.00
CA VAL A 62 2.96 6.02 -9.45
C VAL A 62 4.21 6.87 -9.68
N LEU A 63 5.40 6.27 -9.56
CA LEU A 63 6.67 6.98 -9.73
C LEU A 63 7.07 7.17 -11.20
N ALA A 64 6.65 6.25 -12.09
CA ALA A 64 6.92 6.32 -13.53
C ALA A 64 5.88 7.18 -14.27
N ALA A 65 4.70 7.41 -13.71
CA ALA A 65 3.75 8.36 -14.25
C ALA A 65 4.41 9.76 -14.28
N PRO A 66 4.52 10.42 -15.45
CA PRO A 66 5.04 11.77 -15.49
C PRO A 66 4.16 12.64 -14.60
N GLN A 67 4.78 13.39 -13.69
CA GLN A 67 4.16 14.41 -12.85
C GLN A 67 3.43 15.43 -13.75
N SER A 68 2.22 15.11 -14.20
CA SER A 68 1.43 15.98 -15.05
C SER A 68 0.70 17.00 -14.19
N THR A 69 1.47 17.94 -13.66
CA THR A 69 0.97 19.23 -13.21
C THR A 69 1.93 20.32 -13.63
N ALA A 70 1.96 20.58 -14.94
CA ALA A 70 2.23 21.92 -15.44
C ALA A 70 0.91 22.51 -15.90
N LEU A 71 0.38 23.42 -15.08
CA LEU A 71 -0.62 24.41 -15.44
C LEU A 71 -0.34 24.96 -16.84
N LYS A 72 -1.33 24.93 -17.72
CA LYS A 72 -1.43 25.91 -18.80
C LYS A 72 -2.67 26.74 -18.56
N ALA A 73 -2.45 27.92 -17.98
CA ALA A 73 -3.30 29.07 -18.23
C ALA A 73 -3.30 29.34 -19.74
N GLY A 74 -4.49 29.51 -20.29
CA GLY A 74 -4.76 29.94 -21.66
C GLY A 74 -6.15 30.55 -21.69
#